data_AF-A0A388JPS5-F1
#
_entry.id   AF-A0A388JPS5-F1
#
_cell.length_a   1.000
_cell.length_b   1.000
_cell.length_c   1.000
_cell.angle_alpha   90.00
_cell.angle_beta   90.00
_cell.angle_gamma   90.00
#
_symmetry.space_group_name_H-M   'P 1'
#
loop_
_entity.id
_entity.type
_entity.pdbx_description
1 polymer ?
#
loop_
_entity_poly.entity_id
_entity_poly.type
_entity_poly.pdbx_seq_one_letter_code
_entity_poly.pdbx_strand_id
1 'polypeptide(L)'
;MLPPPDTLKSIARLADFVSDFGGPDLLGNVTRYCEACEGCRHCKSRNHRPYSELRPLPVPLRRREAIAMDITGPFPEHKTGVDGILTVVDRLTKFAMFLPCRYHAKAPELAEVLYAGWIPTKGYPKEIVCDRDTRFMSDFWLALIKRWGSSLKPRLATPKPMGLRRTLIRPDQKDWVERLPDAELAYNSSIHPAIGMSPFEFEHGSLVTSPLDTIIPRAAESDDHLLFLRRMQELLVKARDQMVKTQQRMSQQANHQRTTVEPLPSLDELRSHCKSQLAALRPDHKRSLNPTPYKVSVTDNLYSYIHFLWLSEAPVGELA
;
A
#
# COMPACT_ATOMS: atom_id res chain seq x y z
N MET A 1 37.73 -3.23 -24.95
CA MET A 1 37.27 -2.61 -23.68
C MET A 1 36.79 -3.72 -22.77
N LEU A 2 37.50 -3.99 -21.68
CA LEU A 2 37.04 -4.94 -20.66
C LEU A 2 35.94 -4.27 -19.83
N PRO A 3 34.90 -5.02 -19.40
CA PRO A 3 33.85 -4.47 -18.56
C PRO A 3 34.42 -4.06 -17.18
N PRO A 4 33.76 -3.10 -16.49
CA PRO A 4 34.18 -2.67 -15.15
C PRO A 4 34.33 -3.84 -14.16
N PRO A 5 35.26 -3.76 -13.19
CA PRO A 5 35.54 -4.85 -12.24
C PRO A 5 34.31 -5.35 -11.46
N ASP A 6 33.33 -4.48 -11.22
CA ASP A 6 32.11 -4.82 -10.48
C ASP A 6 31.04 -5.49 -11.34
N THR A 7 31.10 -5.29 -12.66
CA THR A 7 30.26 -6.00 -13.63
C THR A 7 30.70 -7.46 -13.74
N LEU A 8 32.00 -7.74 -13.67
CA LEU A 8 32.55 -9.10 -13.64
C LEU A 8 32.18 -9.85 -12.35
N LYS A 9 32.17 -9.17 -11.19
CA LYS A 9 31.73 -9.76 -9.91
C LYS A 9 30.23 -10.09 -9.88
N SER A 10 29.41 -9.26 -10.53
CA SER A 10 27.96 -9.47 -10.61
C SER A 10 27.60 -10.58 -11.60
N ILE A 11 28.33 -10.67 -12.72
CA ILE A 11 28.20 -11.75 -13.70
C ILE A 11 28.70 -13.08 -13.12
N ALA A 12 29.81 -13.08 -12.35
CA ALA A 12 30.28 -14.28 -11.65
C ALA A 12 29.25 -14.80 -10.63
N ARG A 13 28.64 -13.91 -9.84
CA ARG A 13 27.57 -14.30 -8.89
C ARG A 13 26.31 -14.81 -9.57
N LEU A 14 25.96 -14.30 -10.75
CA LEU A 14 24.84 -14.81 -11.56
C LEU A 14 25.18 -16.15 -12.22
N ALA A 15 26.43 -16.34 -12.65
CA ALA A 15 26.91 -17.60 -13.21
C ALA A 15 26.97 -18.70 -12.13
N ASP A 16 27.46 -18.38 -10.93
CA ASP A 16 27.44 -19.29 -9.77
C ASP A 16 25.99 -19.64 -9.36
N PHE A 17 25.07 -18.66 -9.38
CA PHE A 17 23.65 -18.88 -9.09
C PHE A 17 22.95 -19.80 -10.12
N VAL A 18 23.29 -19.67 -11.40
CA VAL A 18 22.76 -20.53 -12.46
C VAL A 18 23.40 -21.92 -12.43
N SER A 19 24.68 -22.01 -12.05
CA SER A 19 25.41 -23.27 -11.90
C SER A 19 24.93 -24.09 -10.70
N ASP A 20 24.68 -23.45 -9.55
CA ASP A 20 24.31 -24.13 -8.31
C ASP A 20 22.80 -24.44 -8.20
N PHE A 21 21.94 -23.71 -8.93
CA PHE A 21 20.48 -23.78 -8.75
C PHE A 21 19.66 -23.87 -10.05
N GLY A 22 20.28 -24.27 -11.18
CA GLY A 22 19.64 -24.54 -12.47
C GLY A 22 18.69 -25.75 -12.50
N GLY A 23 17.85 -25.90 -11.48
CA GLY A 23 16.78 -26.90 -11.40
C GLY A 23 15.39 -26.30 -11.67
N PRO A 24 14.36 -27.14 -11.84
CA PRO A 24 13.03 -26.75 -12.36
C PRO A 24 12.22 -25.77 -11.48
N ASP A 25 12.65 -25.45 -10.26
CA ASP A 25 11.97 -24.52 -9.35
C ASP A 25 12.85 -23.34 -8.94
N LEU A 26 13.06 -22.44 -9.91
CA LEU A 26 13.79 -21.19 -9.72
C LEU A 26 13.17 -20.32 -8.60
N LEU A 27 11.84 -20.38 -8.42
CA LEU A 27 11.13 -19.58 -7.43
C LEU A 27 11.37 -20.11 -6.00
N GLY A 28 11.36 -21.44 -5.82
CA GLY A 28 11.72 -22.09 -4.56
C GLY A 28 13.16 -21.79 -4.15
N ASN A 29 14.08 -21.83 -5.12
CA ASN A 29 15.51 -21.57 -4.88
C ASN A 29 15.78 -20.11 -4.47
N VAL A 30 15.14 -19.14 -5.14
CA VAL A 30 15.21 -17.72 -4.76
C VAL A 30 14.64 -17.48 -3.37
N THR A 31 13.54 -18.15 -3.02
CA THR A 31 12.89 -18.02 -1.71
C THR A 31 13.82 -18.49 -0.59
N ARG A 32 14.44 -19.67 -0.75
CA ARG A 32 15.43 -20.21 0.21
C ARG A 32 16.63 -19.28 0.40
N TYR A 33 17.15 -18.72 -0.69
CA TYR A 33 18.26 -17.77 -0.62
C TYR A 33 17.90 -16.50 0.16
N CYS A 34 16.69 -15.96 -0.07
CA CYS A 34 16.21 -14.78 0.65
C CYS A 34 15.95 -15.05 2.14
N GLU A 35 15.58 -16.28 2.50
CA GLU A 35 15.41 -16.72 3.90
C GLU A 35 16.74 -16.94 4.63
N ALA A 36 17.77 -17.42 3.91
CA ALA A 36 19.11 -17.62 4.45
C ALA A 36 19.94 -16.32 4.52
N CYS A 37 19.62 -15.32 3.70
CA CYS A 37 20.34 -14.04 3.66
C CYS A 37 20.07 -13.19 4.91
N GLU A 38 21.12 -12.95 5.70
CA GLU A 38 21.08 -12.18 6.94
C GLU A 38 20.57 -10.74 6.76
N GLY A 39 20.95 -10.09 5.66
CA GLY A 39 20.48 -8.76 5.27
C GLY A 39 19.00 -8.74 4.85
N CYS A 40 18.51 -9.78 4.18
CA CYS A 40 17.09 -9.92 3.86
C CYS A 40 16.25 -10.21 5.11
N ARG A 41 16.81 -10.98 6.06
CA ARG A 41 16.16 -11.35 7.32
C ARG A 41 16.03 -10.16 8.27
N HIS A 42 17.06 -9.31 8.36
CA HIS A 42 17.01 -8.06 9.13
C HIS A 42 16.02 -7.04 8.55
N CYS A 43 15.85 -6.97 7.23
CA CYS A 43 14.85 -6.12 6.59
C CYS A 43 13.39 -6.63 6.72
N LYS A 44 13.19 -7.86 7.21
CA LYS A 44 11.87 -8.54 7.29
C LYS A 44 11.55 -9.10 8.69
N SER A 45 12.02 -8.48 9.78
CA SER A 45 11.57 -8.90 11.12
C SER A 45 10.10 -8.52 11.33
N ARG A 46 9.19 -9.47 11.09
CA ARG A 46 7.77 -9.35 11.42
C ARG A 46 7.56 -9.91 12.82
N ASN A 47 7.63 -9.06 13.85
CA ASN A 47 7.61 -9.49 15.26
C ASN A 47 6.25 -10.04 15.74
N HIS A 48 5.20 -9.99 14.91
CA HIS A 48 3.92 -10.63 15.23
C HIS A 48 3.13 -10.95 13.95
N ARG A 49 2.35 -12.04 13.94
CA ARG A 49 1.35 -12.30 12.88
C ARG A 49 0.29 -11.20 12.95
N PRO A 50 -0.14 -10.56 11.85
CA PRO A 50 -1.14 -9.50 11.94
C PRO A 50 -2.44 -10.09 12.51
N TYR A 51 -2.94 -9.46 13.57
CA TYR A 51 -4.26 -9.76 14.11
C TYR A 51 -5.33 -9.45 13.04
N SER A 52 -6.43 -10.21 13.08
CA SER A 52 -7.62 -10.14 12.21
C SER A 52 -7.50 -10.77 10.82
N GLU A 53 -8.60 -11.39 10.38
CA GLU A 53 -8.80 -11.87 9.02
C GLU A 53 -8.67 -10.73 7.99
N LEU A 54 -7.98 -10.95 6.86
CA LEU A 54 -8.07 -10.01 5.75
C LEU A 54 -9.43 -10.10 5.09
N ARG A 55 -10.20 -9.03 5.22
CA ARG A 55 -11.41 -8.85 4.42
C ARG A 55 -11.09 -7.99 3.19
N PRO A 56 -11.12 -8.57 1.98
CA PRO A 56 -10.96 -7.78 0.76
C PRO A 56 -12.13 -6.80 0.61
N LEU A 57 -11.89 -5.65 -0.01
CA LEU A 57 -12.98 -4.73 -0.34
C LEU A 57 -13.86 -5.34 -1.43
N PRO A 58 -15.18 -5.04 -1.42
CA PRO A 58 -16.07 -5.50 -2.46
C PRO A 58 -15.56 -5.05 -3.84
N VAL A 59 -15.72 -5.93 -4.83
CA VAL A 59 -15.42 -5.63 -6.22
C VAL A 59 -16.39 -4.55 -6.71
N PRO A 60 -15.90 -3.41 -7.24
CA PRO A 60 -16.79 -2.36 -7.76
C PRO A 60 -17.67 -2.86 -8.90
N LEU A 61 -18.83 -2.22 -9.09
CA LEU A 61 -19.81 -2.63 -10.09
C LEU A 61 -19.58 -1.97 -11.45
N ARG A 62 -19.12 -0.71 -11.45
CA ARG A 62 -18.85 0.04 -12.68
C ARG A 62 -17.45 0.63 -12.67
N ARG A 63 -16.94 0.90 -13.87
CA ARG A 63 -15.66 1.56 -14.11
C ARG A 63 -15.73 2.99 -13.56
N ARG A 64 -14.61 3.52 -13.06
CA ARG A 64 -14.41 4.89 -12.59
C ARG A 64 -15.19 5.26 -11.32
N GLU A 65 -15.94 4.32 -10.74
CA GLU A 65 -16.70 4.58 -9.51
C GLU A 65 -15.83 4.53 -8.25
N ALA A 66 -14.80 3.69 -8.24
CA ALA A 66 -13.98 3.48 -7.06
C ALA A 66 -12.51 3.50 -7.44
N ILE A 67 -11.74 4.42 -6.85
CA ILE A 67 -10.32 4.57 -7.10
C ILE A 67 -9.49 4.18 -5.87
N ALA A 68 -8.26 3.78 -6.11
CA ALA A 68 -7.23 3.64 -5.09
C ALA A 68 -6.14 4.67 -5.33
N MET A 69 -5.67 5.32 -4.26
CA MET A 69 -4.63 6.35 -4.33
C MET A 69 -3.46 5.97 -3.42
N ASP A 70 -2.24 6.23 -3.90
CA ASP A 70 -0.99 6.03 -3.16
C ASP A 70 0.05 7.07 -3.59
N ILE A 71 0.97 7.42 -2.70
CA ILE A 71 2.04 8.38 -2.99
C ILE A 71 3.39 7.68 -2.85
N THR A 72 4.12 7.60 -3.96
CA THR A 72 5.46 7.02 -3.99
C THR A 72 6.51 8.11 -4.11
N GLY A 73 7.60 7.96 -3.34
CA GLY A 73 8.72 8.89 -3.29
C GLY A 73 9.43 8.81 -1.94
N PRO A 74 10.36 9.74 -1.64
CA PRO A 74 10.85 10.75 -2.58
C PRO A 74 11.75 10.12 -3.66
N PHE A 75 11.79 10.75 -4.83
CA PHE A 75 12.64 10.47 -5.98
C PHE A 75 13.66 11.61 -6.17
N PRO A 76 14.66 11.47 -7.05
CA PRO A 76 15.54 12.59 -7.39
C PRO A 76 14.70 13.79 -7.88
N GLU A 77 15.01 14.97 -7.35
CA GLU A 77 14.25 16.17 -7.68
C GLU A 77 14.37 16.49 -9.18
N HIS A 78 13.21 16.62 -9.83
CA HIS A 78 13.12 17.02 -11.23
C HIS A 78 13.21 18.55 -11.36
N LYS A 79 13.58 19.05 -12.55
CA LYS A 79 13.72 20.50 -12.84
C LYS A 79 12.47 21.35 -12.54
N THR A 80 11.29 20.74 -12.44
CA THR A 80 10.03 21.42 -12.07
C THR A 80 9.74 21.39 -10.56
N GLY A 81 10.67 20.90 -9.74
CA GLY A 81 10.53 20.80 -8.29
C GLY A 81 9.53 19.74 -7.84
N VAL A 82 9.37 18.66 -8.61
CA VAL A 82 8.60 17.47 -8.25
C VAL A 82 9.54 16.32 -7.91
N ASP A 83 9.20 15.56 -6.88
CA ASP A 83 10.00 14.48 -6.29
C ASP A 83 9.11 13.29 -5.85
N GLY A 84 7.83 13.29 -6.22
CA GLY A 84 6.87 12.26 -5.88
C GLY A 84 5.93 11.91 -7.03
N ILE A 85 5.25 10.78 -6.90
CA ILE A 85 4.21 10.34 -7.84
C ILE A 85 2.96 10.00 -7.04
N LEU A 86 1.86 10.67 -7.36
CA LEU A 86 0.52 10.27 -6.95
C LEU A 86 0.02 9.24 -7.95
N THR A 87 -0.05 7.99 -7.53
CA THR A 87 -0.63 6.90 -8.32
C THR A 87 -2.13 6.82 -8.04
N VAL A 88 -2.93 6.92 -9.09
CA VAL A 88 -4.39 6.79 -9.02
C VAL A 88 -4.81 5.58 -9.86
N VAL A 89 -5.51 4.62 -9.27
CA VAL A 89 -5.87 3.35 -9.93
C VAL A 89 -7.37 3.14 -9.86
N ASP A 90 -8.03 2.92 -11.00
CA ASP A 90 -9.41 2.43 -10.99
C ASP A 90 -9.45 1.01 -10.38
N ARG A 91 -10.26 0.81 -9.35
CA ARG A 91 -10.26 -0.46 -8.62
C ARG A 91 -10.82 -1.61 -9.45
N LEU A 92 -11.64 -1.35 -10.46
CA LEU A 92 -12.26 -2.37 -11.31
C LEU A 92 -11.38 -2.69 -12.53
N THR A 93 -11.08 -1.69 -13.36
CA THR A 93 -10.27 -1.84 -14.58
C THR A 93 -8.79 -1.99 -14.29
N LYS A 94 -8.34 -1.64 -13.08
CA LYS A 94 -6.92 -1.58 -12.71
C LYS A 94 -6.13 -0.54 -13.49
N PHE A 95 -6.81 0.32 -14.26
CA PHE A 95 -6.18 1.37 -15.04
C PHE A 95 -5.54 2.37 -14.09
N ALA A 96 -4.23 2.57 -14.25
CA ALA A 96 -3.46 3.47 -13.41
C ALA A 96 -3.10 4.75 -14.15
N MET A 97 -3.08 5.86 -13.42
CA MET A 97 -2.50 7.13 -13.83
C MET A 97 -1.35 7.50 -12.89
N PHE A 98 -0.21 7.89 -13.44
CA PHE A 98 0.97 8.30 -12.68
C PHE A 98 1.15 9.82 -12.75
N LEU A 99 0.68 10.50 -11.70
CA LEU A 99 0.64 11.95 -11.67
C LEU A 99 1.85 12.50 -10.90
N PRO A 100 2.77 13.25 -11.54
CA PRO A 100 3.91 13.83 -10.85
C PRO A 100 3.43 14.85 -9.80
N CYS A 101 4.01 14.79 -8.60
CA CYS A 101 3.67 15.67 -7.49
C CYS A 101 4.89 15.95 -6.61
N ARG A 102 4.74 16.87 -5.65
CA ARG A 102 5.70 17.00 -4.56
C ARG A 102 5.44 15.91 -3.53
N TYR A 103 6.46 15.16 -3.13
CA TYR A 103 6.35 14.09 -2.16
C TYR A 103 5.88 14.60 -0.79
N HIS A 104 6.21 15.83 -0.43
CA HIS A 104 5.73 16.50 0.78
C HIS A 104 4.61 17.52 0.51
N ALA A 105 3.91 17.39 -0.63
CA ALA A 105 2.75 18.21 -0.95
C ALA A 105 1.70 18.14 0.18
N LYS A 106 1.14 19.31 0.53
CA LYS A 106 0.00 19.38 1.45
C LYS A 106 -1.25 18.83 0.77
N ALA A 107 -2.29 18.55 1.56
CA ALA A 107 -3.55 18.04 1.03
C ALA A 107 -4.08 18.91 -0.11
N PRO A 108 -4.24 20.25 -0.02
CA PRO A 108 -4.75 21.05 -1.15
C PRO A 108 -3.97 20.88 -2.46
N GLU A 109 -2.64 20.82 -2.38
CA GLU A 109 -1.78 20.62 -3.55
C GLU A 109 -2.01 19.26 -4.21
N LEU A 110 -2.17 18.20 -3.41
CA LEU A 110 -2.52 16.88 -3.93
C LEU A 110 -3.92 16.85 -4.56
N ALA A 111 -4.86 17.67 -4.07
CA ALA A 111 -6.22 17.75 -4.63
C ALA A 111 -6.17 18.34 -6.02
N GLU A 112 -5.35 19.38 -6.22
CA GLU A 112 -5.14 19.98 -7.53
C GLU A 112 -4.50 18.97 -8.50
N VAL A 113 -3.53 18.17 -8.05
CA VAL A 113 -2.94 17.10 -8.88
C VAL A 113 -4.00 16.08 -9.29
N LEU A 114 -4.81 15.59 -8.34
CA LEU A 114 -5.90 14.65 -8.63
C LEU A 114 -6.94 15.29 -9.56
N TYR A 115 -7.30 16.54 -9.31
CA TYR A 115 -8.28 17.28 -10.10
C TYR A 115 -7.79 17.42 -11.54
N ALA A 116 -6.60 17.95 -11.77
CA ALA A 116 -6.05 18.13 -13.10
C ALA A 116 -5.81 16.80 -13.84
N GLY A 117 -5.35 15.76 -13.14
CA GLY A 117 -4.99 14.49 -13.75
C GLY A 117 -6.18 13.56 -14.02
N TRP A 118 -7.13 13.44 -13.09
CA TRP A 118 -8.17 12.41 -13.14
C TRP A 118 -9.55 12.95 -13.52
N ILE A 119 -9.98 14.04 -12.90
CA ILE A 119 -11.38 14.48 -12.94
C ILE A 119 -11.85 14.84 -14.37
N PRO A 120 -11.10 15.56 -15.21
CA PRO A 120 -11.50 15.89 -16.57
C PRO A 120 -11.76 14.68 -17.46
N THR A 121 -11.02 13.59 -17.28
CA THR A 121 -11.05 12.44 -18.19
C THR A 121 -11.88 11.29 -17.66
N LYS A 122 -11.97 11.14 -16.33
CA LYS A 122 -12.64 10.00 -15.68
C LYS A 122 -13.85 10.40 -14.84
N GLY A 123 -14.00 11.67 -14.51
CA GLY A 123 -15.05 12.19 -13.64
C GLY A 123 -14.78 11.97 -12.15
N TYR A 124 -15.74 12.38 -11.32
CA TYR A 124 -15.64 12.27 -9.87
C TYR A 124 -15.86 10.83 -9.39
N PRO A 125 -14.93 10.24 -8.62
CA PRO A 125 -15.10 8.90 -8.06
C PRO A 125 -16.17 8.92 -6.96
N LYS A 126 -16.93 7.83 -6.81
CA LYS A 126 -17.86 7.64 -5.68
C LYS A 126 -17.17 7.14 -4.42
N GLU A 127 -16.06 6.43 -4.59
CA GLU A 127 -15.28 5.86 -3.49
C GLU A 127 -13.79 6.07 -3.74
N ILE A 128 -13.07 6.51 -2.71
CA ILE A 128 -11.62 6.63 -2.73
C ILE A 128 -11.05 5.74 -1.62
N VAL A 129 -10.12 4.88 -1.99
CA VAL A 129 -9.36 4.03 -1.08
C VAL A 129 -7.94 4.54 -1.03
N CYS A 130 -7.48 4.96 0.13
CA CYS A 130 -6.10 5.39 0.35
C CYS A 130 -5.53 4.68 1.57
N ASP A 131 -4.23 4.78 1.77
CA ASP A 131 -3.62 4.47 3.05
C ASP A 131 -4.02 5.51 4.12
N ARG A 132 -3.56 5.32 5.35
CA ARG A 132 -3.79 6.26 6.46
C ARG A 132 -2.79 7.43 6.45
N ASP A 133 -2.27 7.82 5.29
CA ASP A 133 -1.42 9.00 5.19
C ASP A 133 -2.18 10.23 5.68
N THR A 134 -1.56 10.99 6.57
CA THR A 134 -2.13 12.20 7.19
C THR A 134 -2.67 13.21 6.19
N ARG A 135 -2.13 13.24 4.97
CA ARG A 135 -2.56 14.13 3.89
C ARG A 135 -3.97 13.78 3.42
N PHE A 136 -4.26 12.49 3.24
CA PHE A 136 -5.58 12.00 2.86
C PHE A 136 -6.59 11.99 4.02
N MET A 137 -6.09 12.05 5.26
CA MET A 137 -6.91 12.07 6.48
C MET A 137 -7.14 13.50 7.01
N SER A 138 -6.68 14.53 6.31
CA SER A 138 -6.84 15.92 6.73
C SER A 138 -8.29 16.41 6.63
N ASP A 139 -8.67 17.39 7.46
CA ASP A 139 -10.02 17.98 7.44
C ASP A 139 -10.37 18.56 6.07
N PHE A 140 -9.40 19.16 5.40
CA PHE A 140 -9.54 19.65 4.02
C PHE A 140 -9.96 18.52 3.08
N TRP A 141 -9.27 17.37 3.14
CA TRP A 141 -9.54 16.24 2.26
C TRP A 141 -10.92 15.65 2.54
N LEU A 142 -11.25 15.45 3.81
CA LEU A 142 -12.56 14.94 4.23
C LEU A 142 -13.70 15.87 3.77
N ALA A 143 -13.52 17.18 3.90
CA ALA A 143 -14.48 18.17 3.42
C ALA A 143 -14.63 18.15 1.89
N LEU A 144 -13.52 18.00 1.16
CA LEU A 144 -13.51 17.90 -0.30
C LEU A 144 -14.25 16.65 -0.80
N ILE A 145 -13.96 15.48 -0.22
CA ILE A 145 -14.62 14.22 -0.54
C ILE A 145 -16.12 14.30 -0.26
N LYS A 146 -16.51 14.90 0.87
CA LYS A 146 -17.93 15.13 1.18
C LYS A 146 -18.59 16.05 0.14
N ARG A 147 -17.90 17.10 -0.31
CA ARG A 147 -18.40 18.02 -1.35
C ARG A 147 -18.61 17.34 -2.71
N TRP A 148 -17.78 16.36 -3.05
CA TRP A 148 -17.95 15.55 -4.27
C TRP A 148 -19.07 14.51 -4.17
N GLY A 149 -19.66 14.31 -2.99
CA GLY A 149 -20.61 13.21 -2.74
C GLY A 149 -19.93 11.84 -2.71
N SER A 150 -18.62 11.82 -2.49
CA SER A 150 -17.78 10.63 -2.47
C SER A 150 -17.62 10.09 -1.04
N SER A 151 -17.10 8.86 -0.92
CA SER A 151 -16.73 8.25 0.36
C SER A 151 -15.24 7.95 0.42
N LEU A 152 -14.61 8.15 1.58
CA LEU A 152 -13.21 7.81 1.83
C LEU A 152 -13.12 6.53 2.68
N LYS A 153 -12.33 5.55 2.23
CA LYS A 153 -12.08 4.30 2.95
C LYS A 153 -10.59 4.16 3.29
N PRO A 154 -10.16 4.60 4.49
CA PRO A 154 -8.76 4.49 4.91
C PRO A 154 -8.38 3.03 5.19
N ARG A 155 -7.20 2.60 4.71
CA ARG A 155 -6.68 1.23 4.90
C ARG A 155 -5.34 1.23 5.64
N LEU A 156 -5.15 0.27 6.55
CA LEU A 156 -3.91 0.10 7.35
C LEU A 156 -2.67 -0.27 6.53
N ALA A 157 -2.86 -0.76 5.31
CA ALA A 157 -1.85 -0.88 4.27
C ALA A 157 -2.57 -1.21 2.96
N THR A 158 -2.50 -0.34 1.97
CA THR A 158 -2.68 -0.78 0.58
C THR A 158 -1.52 -1.73 0.28
N PRO A 159 -1.77 -2.93 -0.29
CA PRO A 159 -0.70 -3.60 -1.01
C PRO A 159 -0.30 -2.59 -2.08
N LYS A 160 0.90 -1.99 -1.94
CA LYS A 160 1.45 -1.06 -2.92
C LYS A 160 1.16 -1.62 -4.30
N PRO A 161 0.54 -0.86 -5.22
CA PRO A 161 0.32 -1.37 -6.56
C PRO A 161 1.67 -1.88 -7.05
N MET A 162 1.74 -3.18 -7.39
CA MET A 162 3.00 -3.88 -7.63
C MET A 162 3.84 -3.25 -8.75
N GLY A 163 3.28 -2.30 -9.50
CA GLY A 163 3.89 -1.63 -10.63
C GLY A 163 5.00 -0.66 -10.26
N LEU A 164 4.82 0.26 -9.30
CA LEU A 164 5.80 1.33 -9.06
C LEU A 164 6.65 1.06 -7.81
N ARG A 165 7.55 0.07 -7.92
CA ARG A 165 8.60 -0.08 -6.91
C ARG A 165 9.56 1.10 -7.05
N ARG A 166 9.98 1.70 -5.92
CA ARG A 166 11.02 2.76 -5.87
C ARG A 166 12.28 2.43 -6.69
N THR A 167 12.51 1.16 -6.99
CA THR A 167 13.62 0.64 -7.78
C THR A 167 13.56 0.96 -9.28
N LEU A 168 12.41 1.43 -9.81
CA LEU A 168 12.29 1.75 -11.24
C LEU A 168 12.99 3.05 -11.63
N ILE A 169 13.06 4.01 -10.71
CA ILE A 169 13.74 5.29 -10.92
C ILE A 169 15.11 5.22 -10.26
N ARG A 170 16.17 5.38 -11.06
CA ARG A 170 17.54 5.37 -10.52
C ARG A 170 17.83 6.66 -9.75
N PRO A 171 18.66 6.62 -8.70
CA PRO A 171 19.02 7.83 -7.94
C PRO A 171 19.64 8.96 -8.78
N ASP A 172 20.27 8.62 -9.90
CA ASP A 172 20.91 9.56 -10.83
C ASP A 172 20.00 9.95 -12.02
N GLN A 173 18.82 9.34 -12.13
CA GLN A 173 17.92 9.57 -13.25
C GLN A 173 17.17 10.90 -13.09
N LYS A 174 17.40 11.83 -14.03
CA LYS A 174 16.79 13.17 -14.02
C LYS A 174 15.57 13.31 -14.93
N ASP A 175 15.39 12.40 -15.87
CA ASP A 175 14.32 12.42 -16.89
C ASP A 175 13.12 11.52 -16.52
N TRP A 176 13.00 11.17 -15.24
CA TRP A 176 11.99 10.19 -14.81
C TRP A 176 10.57 10.70 -15.00
N VAL A 177 10.34 12.02 -14.92
CA VAL A 177 9.04 12.65 -15.16
C VAL A 177 8.65 12.51 -16.63
N GLU A 178 9.58 12.77 -17.55
CA GLU A 178 9.36 12.62 -18.99
C GLU A 178 9.08 11.17 -19.40
N ARG A 179 9.57 10.19 -18.62
CA ARG A 179 9.32 8.76 -18.86
C ARG A 179 8.08 8.20 -18.17
N LEU A 180 7.37 8.98 -17.35
CA LEU A 180 6.15 8.51 -16.70
C LEU A 180 5.07 8.03 -17.69
N PRO A 181 4.82 8.70 -18.83
CA PRO A 181 3.85 8.22 -19.81
C PRO A 181 4.18 6.82 -20.35
N ASP A 182 5.46 6.54 -20.58
CA ASP A 182 5.91 5.22 -21.04
C ASP A 182 5.69 4.15 -19.96
N ALA A 183 6.00 4.49 -18.70
CA ALA A 183 5.77 3.59 -17.58
C ALA A 183 4.27 3.32 -17.35
N GLU A 184 3.42 4.34 -17.49
CA GLU A 184 1.98 4.24 -17.41
C GLU A 184 1.43 3.34 -18.53
N LEU A 185 1.89 3.56 -19.77
CA LEU A 185 1.49 2.73 -20.91
C LEU A 185 1.94 1.28 -20.74
N ALA A 186 3.18 1.05 -20.29
CA ALA A 186 3.71 -0.29 -20.03
C ALA A 186 2.90 -1.02 -18.96
N TYR A 187 2.54 -0.33 -17.87
CA TYR A 187 1.68 -0.88 -16.83
C TYR A 187 0.28 -1.20 -17.37
N ASN A 188 -0.36 -0.26 -18.07
CA ASN A 188 -1.74 -0.39 -18.52
C ASN A 188 -1.88 -1.37 -19.70
N SER A 189 -0.85 -1.61 -20.49
CA SER A 189 -0.84 -2.61 -21.57
C SER A 189 -0.49 -4.03 -21.10
N SER A 190 0.10 -4.17 -19.91
CA SER A 190 0.45 -5.46 -19.34
C SER A 190 -0.76 -6.18 -18.73
N ILE A 191 -0.82 -7.50 -18.87
CA ILE A 191 -1.87 -8.32 -18.24
C ILE A 191 -1.79 -8.18 -16.72
N HIS A 192 -2.85 -7.66 -16.11
CA HIS A 192 -2.91 -7.49 -14.66
C HIS A 192 -3.52 -8.74 -14.00
N PRO A 193 -2.81 -9.43 -13.08
CA PRO A 193 -3.23 -10.74 -12.54
C PRO A 193 -4.64 -10.77 -11.93
N ALA A 194 -5.05 -9.67 -11.28
CA ALA A 194 -6.36 -9.57 -10.65
C ALA A 194 -7.55 -9.56 -11.61
N ILE A 195 -7.35 -9.18 -12.87
CA ILE A 195 -8.42 -9.10 -13.88
C ILE A 195 -8.19 -10.05 -15.07
N GLY A 196 -6.97 -10.59 -15.23
CA GLY A 196 -6.64 -11.57 -16.27
C GLY A 196 -6.54 -10.98 -17.68
N MET A 197 -6.53 -9.65 -17.80
CA MET A 197 -6.42 -8.88 -19.04
C MET A 197 -5.64 -7.60 -18.79
N SER A 198 -5.33 -6.83 -19.84
CA SER A 198 -4.65 -5.54 -19.66
C SER A 198 -5.64 -4.48 -19.15
N PRO A 199 -5.23 -3.60 -18.22
CA PRO A 199 -6.06 -2.48 -17.80
C PRO A 199 -6.52 -1.58 -18.95
N PHE A 200 -5.68 -1.39 -19.97
CA PHE A 200 -5.98 -0.58 -21.14
C PHE A 200 -7.11 -1.19 -21.97
N GLU A 201 -7.06 -2.50 -22.23
CA GLU A 201 -8.12 -3.22 -22.94
C GLU A 201 -9.46 -3.08 -22.23
N PHE A 202 -9.48 -3.22 -20.91
CA PHE A 202 -10.72 -3.11 -20.16
C PHE A 202 -11.23 -1.67 -20.03
N GLU A 203 -10.33 -0.69 -19.96
CA GLU A 203 -10.72 0.71 -19.90
C GLU A 203 -11.31 1.21 -21.22
N HIS A 204 -10.73 0.82 -22.35
CA HIS A 204 -11.06 1.36 -23.67
C HIS A 204 -11.86 0.41 -24.56
N GLY A 205 -11.88 -0.89 -24.25
CA GLY A 205 -12.51 -1.91 -25.08
C GLY A 205 -11.63 -2.42 -26.23
N SER A 206 -10.38 -1.96 -26.31
CA SER A 206 -9.44 -2.26 -27.40
C SER A 206 -8.03 -2.42 -26.85
N LEU A 207 -7.22 -3.29 -27.46
CA LEU A 207 -5.81 -3.41 -27.13
C LEU A 207 -5.05 -2.14 -27.53
N VAL A 208 -3.92 -1.88 -26.86
CA VAL A 208 -2.99 -0.81 -27.30
C VAL A 208 -2.53 -1.13 -28.72
N THR A 209 -2.65 -0.15 -29.62
CA THR A 209 -2.09 -0.23 -30.96
C THR A 209 -0.58 -0.05 -30.87
N SER A 210 0.16 -1.12 -31.18
CA SER A 210 1.62 -1.09 -31.30
C SER A 210 2.02 -0.60 -32.69
N PRO A 211 3.17 0.07 -32.87
CA PRO A 211 3.74 0.33 -34.19
C PRO A 211 3.95 -0.94 -35.05
N LEU A 212 3.98 -2.13 -34.43
CA LEU A 212 4.01 -3.40 -35.15
C LEU A 212 2.64 -3.77 -35.75
N ASP A 213 1.54 -3.28 -35.19
CA ASP A 213 0.17 -3.48 -35.70
C ASP A 213 -0.09 -2.71 -37.01
N THR A 214 0.72 -1.71 -37.32
CA THR A 214 0.69 -1.05 -38.64
C THR A 214 1.28 -1.89 -39.77
N ILE A 215 2.08 -2.92 -39.44
CA ILE A 215 2.71 -3.81 -40.42
C ILE A 215 1.83 -5.03 -40.71
N ILE A 216 1.06 -5.48 -39.72
CA ILE A 216 0.11 -6.60 -39.85
C ILE A 216 -1.30 -6.03 -39.91
N PRO A 217 -1.99 -6.05 -41.05
CA PRO A 217 -3.37 -5.58 -41.13
C PRO A 217 -4.23 -6.37 -40.14
N ARG A 218 -4.67 -5.72 -39.06
CA ARG A 218 -5.78 -6.27 -38.27
C ARG A 218 -7.03 -6.16 -39.13
N ALA A 219 -7.83 -7.23 -39.16
CA ALA A 219 -9.16 -7.16 -39.75
C ALA A 219 -9.88 -5.94 -39.14
N ALA A 220 -10.41 -5.06 -39.99
CA ALA A 220 -11.12 -3.87 -39.54
C ALA A 220 -12.20 -4.30 -38.53
N GLU A 221 -12.04 -3.89 -37.27
CA GLU A 221 -13.11 -4.07 -36.29
C GLU A 221 -14.31 -3.25 -36.82
N SER A 222 -15.46 -3.91 -36.95
CA SER A 222 -16.68 -3.24 -37.37
C SER A 222 -17.01 -2.13 -36.38
N ASP A 223 -17.29 -0.93 -36.88
CA ASP A 223 -17.69 0.26 -36.11
C ASP A 223 -19.09 0.14 -35.48
N ASP A 224 -19.61 -1.08 -35.34
CA ASP A 224 -20.91 -1.35 -34.75
C ASP A 224 -20.86 -1.11 -33.23
N HIS A 225 -21.52 -0.03 -32.81
CA HIS A 225 -21.71 0.32 -31.41
C HIS A 225 -22.29 -0.81 -30.56
N LEU A 226 -23.14 -1.69 -31.14
CA LEU A 226 -23.70 -2.84 -30.41
C LEU A 226 -22.65 -3.91 -30.14
N LEU A 227 -21.72 -4.16 -31.07
CA LEU A 227 -20.59 -5.06 -30.86
C LEU A 227 -19.67 -4.51 -29.76
N PHE A 228 -19.40 -3.21 -29.76
CA PHE A 228 -18.62 -2.57 -28.70
C PHE A 228 -19.28 -2.74 -27.33
N LEU A 229 -20.59 -2.45 -27.21
CA LEU A 229 -21.31 -2.60 -25.94
C LEU A 229 -21.30 -4.06 -25.45
N ARG A 230 -21.54 -5.02 -26.34
CA ARG A 230 -21.47 -6.45 -26.01
C ARG A 230 -20.07 -6.84 -25.53
N ARG A 231 -19.02 -6.43 -26.24
CA ARG A 231 -17.62 -6.67 -25.85
C ARG A 231 -17.32 -6.10 -24.46
N MET A 232 -17.70 -4.85 -24.22
CA MET A 232 -17.50 -4.21 -22.93
C MET A 232 -18.21 -4.93 -21.79
N GLN A 233 -19.42 -5.45 -22.03
CA GLN A 233 -20.17 -6.24 -21.06
C GLN A 233 -19.49 -7.59 -20.78
N GLU A 234 -18.96 -8.25 -21.80
CA GLU A 234 -18.19 -9.49 -21.63
C GLU A 234 -16.90 -9.27 -20.83
N LEU A 235 -16.15 -8.20 -21.12
CA LEU A 235 -14.95 -7.83 -20.37
C LEU A 235 -15.29 -7.56 -18.90
N LEU A 236 -16.40 -6.88 -18.63
CA LEU A 236 -16.87 -6.60 -17.28
C LEU A 236 -17.16 -7.90 -16.50
N VAL A 237 -17.88 -8.85 -17.10
CA VAL A 237 -18.18 -10.13 -16.46
C VAL A 237 -16.90 -10.91 -16.18
N LYS A 238 -16.03 -11.05 -17.18
CA LYS A 238 -14.74 -11.76 -17.06
C LYS A 238 -13.87 -11.16 -15.97
N ALA A 239 -13.71 -9.83 -15.97
CA ALA A 239 -12.87 -9.14 -14.99
C ALA A 239 -13.41 -9.28 -13.57
N ARG A 240 -14.73 -9.14 -13.36
CA ARG A 240 -15.32 -9.28 -12.02
C ARG A 240 -15.20 -10.69 -11.48
N ASP A 241 -15.46 -11.70 -12.31
CA ASP A 241 -15.28 -13.10 -11.92
C ASP A 241 -13.82 -13.39 -11.53
N GLN A 242 -12.87 -12.91 -12.32
CA GLN A 242 -11.46 -13.07 -12.04
C GLN A 242 -11.02 -12.32 -10.77
N MET A 243 -11.55 -11.13 -10.53
CA MET A 243 -11.28 -10.36 -9.31
C MET A 243 -11.79 -11.07 -8.08
N VAL A 244 -13.01 -11.62 -8.10
CA VAL A 244 -13.56 -12.39 -6.98
C VAL A 244 -12.69 -13.61 -6.69
N LYS A 245 -12.34 -14.40 -7.72
CA LYS A 245 -11.45 -15.56 -7.59
C LYS A 245 -10.08 -15.17 -7.02
N THR A 246 -9.51 -14.07 -7.51
CA THR A 246 -8.21 -13.57 -7.03
C THR A 246 -8.28 -13.09 -5.59
N GLN A 247 -9.32 -12.33 -5.22
CA GLN A 247 -9.53 -11.89 -3.84
C GLN A 247 -9.70 -13.06 -2.86
N GLN A 248 -10.43 -14.11 -3.27
CA GLN A 248 -10.57 -15.33 -2.48
C GLN A 248 -9.23 -16.03 -2.27
N ARG A 249 -8.45 -16.25 -3.34
CA ARG A 249 -7.11 -16.85 -3.26
C ARG A 249 -6.17 -16.04 -2.37
N MET A 250 -6.13 -14.72 -2.56
CA MET A 250 -5.29 -13.82 -1.76
C MET A 250 -5.72 -13.83 -0.29
N SER A 251 -7.03 -13.83 -0.01
CA SER A 251 -7.55 -13.91 1.35
C SER A 251 -7.16 -15.22 2.01
N GLN A 252 -7.39 -16.36 1.33
CA GLN A 252 -7.01 -17.69 1.81
C GLN A 252 -5.50 -17.77 2.11
N GLN A 253 -4.65 -17.36 1.18
CA GLN A 253 -3.20 -17.40 1.36
C GLN A 253 -2.74 -16.49 2.50
N ALA A 254 -3.27 -15.27 2.57
CA ALA A 254 -2.87 -14.32 3.59
C ALA A 254 -3.42 -14.67 4.97
N ASN A 255 -4.57 -15.34 5.05
CA ASN A 255 -5.16 -15.84 6.28
C ASN A 255 -4.52 -17.15 6.73
N HIS A 256 -3.95 -17.96 5.82
CA HIS A 256 -3.17 -19.15 6.17
C HIS A 256 -1.95 -18.80 7.05
N GLN A 257 -1.41 -17.58 6.91
CA GLN A 257 -0.32 -17.06 7.72
C GLN A 257 -0.78 -16.30 8.98
N ARG A 258 -2.10 -16.20 9.21
CA ARG A 258 -2.69 -15.49 10.35
C ARG A 258 -3.24 -16.50 11.35
N THR A 259 -2.93 -16.31 12.62
CA THR A 259 -3.55 -17.09 13.69
C THR A 259 -5.03 -16.72 13.73
N THR A 260 -5.90 -17.72 13.87
CA THR A 260 -7.32 -17.51 14.18
C THR A 260 -7.40 -16.53 15.35
N VAL A 261 -8.20 -15.48 15.18
CA VAL A 261 -8.45 -14.50 16.23
C VAL A 261 -9.12 -15.26 17.37
N GLU A 262 -8.38 -15.55 18.44
CA GLU A 262 -9.03 -15.88 19.70
C GLU A 262 -9.95 -14.70 20.04
N PRO A 263 -11.20 -14.97 20.45
CA PRO A 263 -12.11 -13.91 20.86
C PRO A 263 -11.38 -13.02 21.87
N LEU A 264 -11.45 -11.70 21.65
CA LEU A 264 -10.81 -10.76 22.56
C LEU A 264 -11.33 -11.05 23.98
N PRO A 265 -10.44 -11.23 24.97
CA PRO A 265 -10.88 -11.46 26.33
C PRO A 265 -11.79 -10.31 26.78
N SER A 266 -12.81 -10.65 27.55
CA SER A 266 -13.71 -9.65 28.11
C SER A 266 -12.92 -8.63 28.94
N LEU A 267 -13.51 -7.44 29.16
CA LEU A 267 -12.88 -6.43 30.00
C LEU A 267 -12.54 -6.96 31.41
N ASP A 268 -13.33 -7.91 31.92
CA ASP A 268 -13.10 -8.54 33.22
C ASP A 268 -11.96 -9.57 33.19
N GLU A 269 -11.81 -10.32 32.10
CA GLU A 269 -10.66 -11.21 31.88
C GLU A 269 -9.35 -10.42 31.73
N LEU A 270 -9.38 -9.33 30.95
CA LEU A 270 -8.24 -8.42 30.82
C LEU A 270 -7.88 -7.77 32.16
N ARG A 271 -8.88 -7.30 32.91
CA ARG A 271 -8.68 -6.74 34.24
C ARG A 271 -8.07 -7.76 35.21
N SER A 272 -8.55 -9.01 35.17
CA SER A 272 -8.05 -10.08 36.03
C SER A 272 -6.62 -10.48 35.67
N HIS A 273 -6.31 -10.54 34.37
CA HIS A 273 -4.97 -10.79 33.87
C HIS A 273 -4.00 -9.67 34.25
N CYS A 274 -4.38 -8.40 34.04
CA CYS A 274 -3.56 -7.26 34.47
C CYS A 274 -3.31 -7.28 35.99
N LYS A 275 -4.32 -7.61 36.80
CA LYS A 275 -4.17 -7.73 38.26
C LYS A 275 -3.22 -8.86 38.66
N SER A 276 -3.28 -10.02 38.00
CA SER A 276 -2.37 -11.14 38.31
C SER A 276 -0.93 -10.83 37.89
N GLN A 277 -0.73 -10.18 36.74
CA GLN A 277 0.59 -9.71 36.30
C GLN A 277 1.16 -8.65 37.25
N LEU A 278 0.34 -7.70 37.71
CA LEU A 278 0.73 -6.69 38.71
C LEU A 278 1.03 -7.30 40.09
N ALA A 279 0.46 -8.46 40.42
CA ALA A 279 0.76 -9.20 41.65
C ALA A 279 2.07 -9.99 41.55
N ALA A 280 2.42 -10.47 40.36
CA ALA A 280 3.66 -11.19 40.08
C ALA A 280 4.86 -10.26 39.78
N LEU A 281 4.60 -8.99 39.51
CA LEU A 281 5.63 -7.96 39.29
C LEU A 281 6.45 -7.74 40.56
N ARG A 282 7.78 -7.68 40.41
CA ARG A 282 8.69 -7.38 41.52
C ARG A 282 8.34 -6.01 42.14
N PRO A 283 8.46 -5.86 43.47
CA PRO A 283 8.02 -4.64 44.16
C PRO A 283 8.67 -3.36 43.61
N ASP A 284 9.96 -3.42 43.28
CA ASP A 284 10.77 -2.35 42.70
C ASP A 284 10.25 -1.78 41.36
N HIS A 285 9.40 -2.53 40.64
CA HIS A 285 8.79 -2.13 39.38
C HIS A 285 7.29 -1.84 39.50
N LYS A 286 6.69 -2.03 40.68
CA LYS A 286 5.24 -1.93 40.89
C LYS A 286 4.85 -0.50 41.26
N ARG A 287 4.30 0.25 40.30
CA ARG A 287 3.73 1.58 40.54
C ARG A 287 2.22 1.47 40.77
N SER A 288 1.78 1.68 42.01
CA SER A 288 0.35 1.66 42.36
C SER A 288 -0.39 2.91 41.88
N LEU A 289 0.28 4.08 41.88
CA LEU A 289 -0.19 5.34 41.29
C LEU A 289 1.03 6.10 40.75
N ASN A 290 0.85 7.01 39.78
CA ASN A 290 1.95 7.83 39.24
C ASN A 290 1.64 9.30 39.55
N PRO A 291 2.19 9.88 40.64
CA PRO A 291 1.84 11.23 41.08
C PRO A 291 2.45 12.35 40.23
N THR A 292 3.31 12.06 39.24
CA THR A 292 3.94 13.08 38.39
C THR A 292 3.95 12.72 36.90
N PRO A 293 3.92 13.70 35.98
CA PRO A 293 3.88 13.46 34.52
C PRO A 293 5.17 12.84 33.93
N TYR A 294 6.28 12.81 34.68
CA TYR A 294 7.59 12.37 34.20
C TYR A 294 8.01 11.01 34.78
N LYS A 295 8.67 10.18 33.95
CA LYS A 295 9.23 8.89 34.37
C LYS A 295 10.56 9.10 35.09
N VAL A 296 10.55 9.02 36.42
CA VAL A 296 11.76 8.83 37.23
C VAL A 296 11.64 7.49 37.95
N SER A 297 12.71 6.68 38.00
CA SER A 297 12.76 5.43 38.77
C SER A 297 13.31 5.72 40.15
N VAL A 298 12.49 5.54 41.19
CA VAL A 298 12.86 5.70 42.60
C VAL A 298 12.46 4.45 43.36
N THR A 299 13.10 4.19 44.50
CA THR A 299 12.79 3.04 45.36
C THR A 299 11.43 3.20 46.06
N ASP A 300 10.79 2.10 46.45
CA ASP A 300 9.46 2.09 47.11
C ASP A 300 9.39 2.97 48.36
N ASN A 301 10.46 2.98 49.17
CA ASN A 301 10.53 3.83 50.36
C ASN A 301 10.52 5.32 50.00
N LEU A 302 11.24 5.70 48.94
CA LEU A 302 11.27 7.09 48.49
C LEU A 302 9.94 7.48 47.83
N TYR A 303 9.33 6.57 47.05
CA TYR A 303 8.00 6.76 46.47
C TYR A 303 6.95 7.00 47.56
N SER A 304 6.93 6.16 48.59
CA SER A 304 5.96 6.26 49.70
C SER A 304 6.14 7.55 50.50
N TYR A 305 7.40 7.94 50.74
CA TYR A 305 7.73 9.20 51.41
C TYR A 305 7.29 10.43 50.60
N ILE A 306 7.58 10.47 49.30
CA ILE A 306 7.17 11.57 48.41
C ILE A 306 5.65 11.62 48.26
N HIS A 307 4.98 10.47 48.13
CA HIS A 307 3.53 10.40 48.02
C HIS A 307 2.83 10.87 49.31
N PHE A 308 3.37 10.51 50.48
CA PHE A 308 2.90 11.01 51.76
C PHE A 308 3.06 12.53 51.86
N LEU A 309 4.24 13.06 51.52
CA LEU A 309 4.48 14.51 51.49
C LEU A 309 3.53 15.25 50.55
N TRP A 310 3.26 14.67 49.37
CA TRP A 310 2.33 15.25 48.41
C TRP A 310 0.89 15.27 48.94
N LEU A 311 0.45 14.19 49.60
CA LEU A 311 -0.87 14.14 50.23
C LEU A 311 -0.99 15.08 51.45
N SER A 312 0.09 15.31 52.19
CA SER A 312 0.09 16.21 53.35
C SER A 312 0.17 17.68 52.97
N GLU A 313 0.79 18.01 51.83
CA GLU A 313 0.99 19.38 51.35
C GLU A 313 0.01 19.79 50.24
N ALA A 314 -0.83 18.87 49.75
CA ALA A 314 -1.82 19.17 48.72
C ALA A 314 -2.85 20.19 49.29
N PRO A 315 -2.96 21.39 48.72
CA PRO A 315 -3.97 22.35 49.15
C PRO A 315 -5.36 21.73 48.92
N VAL A 316 -6.17 21.70 49.98
CA VAL A 316 -7.51 21.08 50.06
C VAL A 316 -8.55 21.79 49.16
N GLY A 317 -8.12 22.54 48.14
CA GLY A 317 -8.96 23.49 47.40
C GLY A 317 -9.36 23.12 45.96
N GLU A 318 -8.70 22.18 45.27
CA GLU A 318 -8.94 22.00 43.81
C GLU A 318 -9.01 20.55 43.35
N LEU A 319 -9.71 19.69 44.08
CA LEU A 319 -10.17 18.40 43.56
C LEU A 319 -11.66 18.20 43.90
N ALA A 320 -12.50 18.96 43.20
CA ALA A 320 -13.93 18.68 43.00
C ALA A 320 -14.20 18.68 41.49
#